data_AF-A0A8S1UX54-F1
#
_entry.id   AF-A0A8S1UX54-F1
#
_cell.length_a   1.000
_cell.length_b   1.000
_cell.length_c   1.000
_cell.angle_alpha   90.00
_cell.angle_beta   90.00
_cell.angle_gamma   90.00
#
_symmetry.space_group_name_H-M   'P 1'
#
loop_
_entity.id
_entity.type
_entity.pdbx_description
1 polymer ?
#
loop_
_entity_poly.entity_id
_entity_poly.type
_entity_poly.pdbx_seq_one_letter_code
_entity_poly.pdbx_strand_id
1 'polypeptide(L)'
;MQPCQQYSNIITCNLALGTDGKCFFSNFGCRTLECTDIKNGTNHFICQSQNSTCISNGEKCISQVKCEEYPNQLACTYKGLDGQCTWNGSNCILMKSCEDANIDMIACQRMGDLCNWISYANGTSSCLKHTCQTKGVLNQCNYIKDFNGLTITTCLWSNEICQSVDPRYFQSTECNFNTLNTYRWNPVNNTCESCSPQQVDNTNTTVVSYLQILSTMIIYAILQ
;
A
#
# COMPACT_ATOMS: atom_id res chain seq x y z
N MET A 1 -13.53 -6.01 30.30
CA MET A 1 -12.17 -5.52 30.60
C MET A 1 -12.29 -4.11 31.12
N GLN A 2 -11.41 -3.69 32.03
CA GLN A 2 -11.36 -2.32 32.57
C GLN A 2 -10.03 -1.68 32.15
N PRO A 3 -9.91 -0.33 32.16
CA PRO A 3 -8.63 0.32 31.93
C PRO A 3 -7.64 -0.03 33.05
N CYS A 4 -6.34 -0.03 32.74
CA CYS A 4 -5.30 -0.48 33.66
C CYS A 4 -5.34 0.23 35.02
N GLN A 5 -5.69 1.51 35.04
CA GLN A 5 -5.78 2.33 36.26
C GLN A 5 -6.79 1.83 37.30
N GLN A 6 -7.71 0.93 36.94
CA GLN A 6 -8.70 0.37 37.87
C GLN A 6 -8.14 -0.81 38.68
N TYR A 7 -6.98 -1.37 38.30
CA TYR A 7 -6.35 -2.44 39.06
C TYR A 7 -5.46 -1.86 40.17
N SER A 8 -5.77 -2.17 41.42
CA SER A 8 -4.98 -1.74 42.59
C SER A 8 -3.96 -2.77 43.07
N ASN A 9 -4.12 -4.04 42.69
CA ASN A 9 -3.24 -5.14 43.08
C ASN A 9 -2.12 -5.35 42.05
N ILE A 10 -0.87 -5.51 42.52
CA ILE A 10 0.32 -5.70 41.68
C ILE A 10 0.25 -6.92 40.77
N ILE A 11 -0.18 -8.07 41.29
CA ILE A 11 -0.24 -9.33 40.53
C ILE A 11 -1.34 -9.22 39.49
N THR A 12 -2.53 -8.77 39.91
CA THR A 12 -3.67 -8.59 39.00
C THR A 12 -3.33 -7.61 37.88
N CYS A 13 -2.66 -6.51 38.20
CA CYS A 13 -2.22 -5.52 37.21
C CYS A 13 -1.29 -6.15 36.17
N ASN A 14 -0.20 -6.80 36.57
CA ASN A 14 0.81 -7.29 35.63
C ASN A 14 0.33 -8.47 34.76
N LEU A 15 -0.76 -9.14 35.15
CA LEU A 15 -1.40 -10.21 34.37
C LEU A 15 -2.57 -9.71 33.51
N ALA A 16 -3.05 -8.49 33.73
CA ALA A 16 -4.22 -7.96 33.04
C ALA A 16 -3.89 -7.46 31.62
N LEU A 17 -4.83 -7.73 30.71
CA LEU A 17 -4.98 -6.99 29.47
C LEU A 17 -6.13 -6.00 29.68
N GLY A 18 -5.79 -4.72 29.83
CA GLY A 18 -6.76 -3.64 29.95
C GLY A 18 -7.39 -3.28 28.61
N THR A 19 -8.42 -2.43 28.65
CA THR A 19 -9.00 -1.84 27.41
C THR A 19 -8.05 -0.89 26.69
N ASP A 20 -7.03 -0.43 27.41
CA ASP A 20 -5.95 0.48 27.04
C ASP A 20 -4.62 -0.24 26.77
N GLY A 21 -4.62 -1.58 26.76
CA GLY A 21 -3.45 -2.40 26.42
C GLY A 21 -2.95 -3.27 27.58
N LYS A 22 -1.75 -3.83 27.43
CA LYS A 22 -1.12 -4.63 28.48
C LYS A 22 -0.81 -3.73 29.68
N CYS A 23 -1.11 -4.19 30.89
CA CYS A 23 -0.91 -3.41 32.09
C CYS A 23 0.45 -3.65 32.74
N PHE A 24 0.94 -2.63 33.45
CA PHE A 24 2.21 -2.62 34.19
C PHE A 24 2.02 -1.89 35.52
N PHE A 25 2.43 -2.52 36.61
CA PHE A 25 2.36 -1.93 37.94
C PHE A 25 3.61 -1.09 38.21
N SER A 26 3.42 0.22 38.36
CA SER A 26 4.49 1.18 38.64
C SER A 26 4.40 1.73 40.08
N ASN A 27 5.33 2.59 40.46
CA ASN A 27 5.30 3.28 41.76
C ASN A 27 4.06 4.19 41.94
N PHE A 28 3.40 4.57 40.83
CA PHE A 28 2.20 5.41 40.83
C PHE A 28 0.91 4.59 40.68
N GLY A 29 0.99 3.26 40.82
CA GLY A 29 -0.11 2.33 40.60
C GLY A 29 -0.07 1.68 39.22
N CYS A 30 -1.16 0.98 38.89
CA CYS A 30 -1.29 0.27 37.62
C CYS A 30 -1.57 1.23 36.47
N ARG A 31 -0.82 1.09 35.37
CA ARG A 31 -0.99 1.87 34.13
C ARG A 31 -0.72 0.98 32.92
N THR A 32 -0.97 1.50 31.72
CA THR A 32 -0.56 0.83 30.48
C THR A 32 0.97 0.67 30.45
N LEU A 33 1.43 -0.48 29.97
CA LEU A 33 2.83 -0.79 29.72
C LEU A 33 3.37 0.07 28.57
N GLU A 34 4.41 0.84 28.84
CA GLU A 34 5.14 1.63 27.85
C GLU A 34 6.38 0.88 27.38
N CYS A 35 6.89 1.21 26.19
CA CYS A 35 8.05 0.53 25.63
C CYS A 35 9.28 0.61 26.56
N THR A 36 9.44 1.73 27.28
CA THR A 36 10.53 1.94 28.24
C THR A 36 10.47 1.06 29.48
N ASP A 37 9.32 0.45 29.77
CA ASP A 37 9.18 -0.50 30.88
C ASP A 37 9.75 -1.88 30.54
N ILE A 38 9.82 -2.22 29.25
CA ILE A 38 10.26 -3.52 28.76
C ILE A 38 11.77 -3.69 29.01
N LYS A 39 12.12 -4.69 29.81
CA LYS A 39 13.52 -5.05 30.09
C LYS A 39 14.07 -5.96 29.00
N ASN A 40 15.40 -5.92 28.83
CA ASN A 40 16.12 -6.70 27.82
C ASN A 40 15.63 -6.46 26.38
N GLY A 41 15.22 -5.21 26.11
CA GLY A 41 14.65 -4.78 24.84
C GLY A 41 15.64 -4.61 23.68
N THR A 42 16.78 -5.30 23.71
CA THR A 42 17.77 -5.24 22.63
C THR A 42 17.30 -5.96 21.37
N ASN A 43 16.31 -6.84 21.49
CA ASN A 43 15.70 -7.59 20.38
C ASN A 43 14.28 -7.09 20.09
N HIS A 44 13.98 -6.78 18.83
CA HIS A 44 12.66 -6.32 18.39
C HIS A 44 11.54 -7.34 18.66
N PHE A 45 11.80 -8.64 18.56
CA PHE A 45 10.82 -9.66 18.89
C PHE A 45 10.39 -9.58 20.36
N ILE A 46 11.32 -9.29 21.27
CA ILE A 46 11.01 -9.08 22.69
C ILE A 46 10.10 -7.86 22.81
N CYS A 47 10.43 -6.73 22.18
CA CYS A 47 9.61 -5.52 22.22
C CYS A 47 8.18 -5.75 21.71
N GLN A 48 8.05 -6.29 20.50
CA GLN A 48 6.76 -6.60 19.86
C GLN A 48 5.92 -7.60 20.68
N SER A 49 6.55 -8.60 21.31
CA SER A 49 5.83 -9.59 22.13
C SER A 49 5.16 -8.96 23.36
N GLN A 50 5.70 -7.84 23.87
CA GLN A 50 5.14 -7.15 25.02
C GLN A 50 4.14 -6.07 24.61
N ASN A 51 4.42 -5.36 23.52
CA ASN A 51 3.54 -4.34 22.95
C ASN A 51 3.85 -4.17 21.45
N SER A 52 2.83 -4.32 20.61
CA SER A 52 2.95 -4.28 19.14
C SER A 52 3.38 -2.92 18.59
N THR A 53 3.28 -1.84 19.38
CA THR A 53 3.76 -0.51 19.02
C THR A 53 5.21 -0.25 19.42
N CYS A 54 5.90 -1.25 19.97
CA CYS A 54 7.29 -1.11 20.40
C CYS A 54 8.26 -1.80 19.43
N ILE A 55 9.39 -1.13 19.20
CA ILE A 55 10.52 -1.66 18.41
C ILE A 55 11.79 -1.63 19.24
N SER A 56 12.84 -2.33 18.81
CA SER A 56 14.16 -2.24 19.43
C SER A 56 15.00 -1.18 18.72
N ASN A 57 15.77 -0.41 19.48
CA ASN A 57 16.86 0.41 18.96
C ASN A 57 18.25 -0.24 19.16
N GLY A 58 18.29 -1.50 19.62
CA GLY A 58 19.52 -2.25 19.92
C GLY A 58 19.92 -2.21 21.39
N GLU A 59 19.43 -1.25 22.16
CA GLU A 59 19.72 -1.10 23.59
C GLU A 59 18.46 -1.33 24.44
N LYS A 60 17.32 -0.83 23.98
CA LYS A 60 16.04 -0.87 24.67
C LYS A 60 14.88 -0.87 23.68
N CYS A 61 13.70 -1.17 24.20
CA CYS A 61 12.48 -0.94 23.45
C CYS A 61 12.14 0.55 23.44
N ILE A 62 11.78 1.06 22.27
CA ILE A 62 11.29 2.42 22.05
C ILE A 62 9.93 2.34 21.34
N SER A 63 9.14 3.40 21.47
CA SER A 63 7.89 3.51 20.73
C SER A 63 8.16 3.64 19.24
N GLN A 64 7.29 3.05 18.43
CA GLN A 64 7.22 3.34 17.01
C GLN A 64 6.86 4.81 16.82
N VAL A 65 7.63 5.52 16.00
CA VAL A 65 7.51 6.96 15.73
C VAL A 65 7.62 7.21 14.23
N LYS A 66 7.62 8.46 13.78
CA LYS A 66 7.90 8.76 12.37
C LYS A 66 9.36 8.43 12.03
N CYS A 67 9.65 8.16 10.76
CA CYS A 67 10.99 7.75 10.34
C CYS A 67 12.09 8.72 10.81
N GLU A 68 11.87 10.04 10.70
CA GLU A 68 12.85 11.07 11.07
C GLU A 68 13.18 11.12 12.58
N GLU A 69 12.33 10.53 13.42
CA GLU A 69 12.50 10.49 14.87
C GLU A 69 13.27 9.24 15.34
N TYR A 70 13.56 8.29 14.44
CA TYR A 70 14.30 7.09 14.82
C TYR A 70 15.76 7.41 15.13
N PRO A 71 16.26 6.97 16.30
CA PRO A 71 17.55 7.43 16.83
C PRO A 71 18.76 6.82 16.14
N ASN A 72 18.60 5.70 15.43
CA ASN A 72 19.70 4.97 14.81
C ASN A 72 19.25 4.08 13.64
N GLN A 73 20.23 3.55 12.92
CA GLN A 73 20.01 2.69 11.75
C GLN A 73 19.19 1.43 12.08
N LEU A 74 19.41 0.81 13.24
CA LEU A 74 18.66 -0.40 13.61
C LEU A 74 17.16 -0.09 13.79
N ALA A 75 16.83 0.97 14.52
CA ALA A 75 15.45 1.44 14.65
C ALA A 75 14.86 1.80 13.28
N CYS A 76 15.66 2.43 12.41
CA CYS A 76 15.26 2.80 11.06
C CYS A 76 14.93 1.61 10.15
N THR A 77 15.44 0.42 10.47
CA THR A 77 15.03 -0.77 9.70
C THR A 77 13.53 -0.98 9.81
N TYR A 78 12.87 -0.60 10.90
CA TYR A 78 11.43 -0.78 11.15
C TYR A 78 10.56 0.28 10.44
N LYS A 79 9.30 -0.08 10.16
CA LYS A 79 8.34 0.86 9.57
C LYS A 79 8.05 2.00 10.55
N GLY A 80 7.98 3.24 10.07
CA GLY A 80 7.53 4.40 10.85
C GLY A 80 6.00 4.48 10.89
N LEU A 81 5.48 5.39 11.71
CA LEU A 81 4.05 5.73 11.69
C LEU A 81 3.61 6.38 10.36
N ASP A 82 4.58 6.92 9.61
CA ASP A 82 4.43 7.61 8.35
C ASP A 82 4.75 6.75 7.11
N GLY A 83 5.27 5.53 7.28
CA GLY A 83 5.52 4.62 6.17
C GLY A 83 6.79 3.81 6.28
N GLN A 84 7.23 3.23 5.16
CA GLN A 84 8.49 2.51 5.11
C GLN A 84 9.65 3.50 5.28
N CYS A 85 10.54 3.22 6.22
CA CYS A 85 11.72 4.03 6.48
C CYS A 85 12.94 3.50 5.73
N THR A 86 13.92 4.37 5.52
CA THR A 86 15.24 4.01 5.01
C THR A 86 16.34 4.85 5.65
N TRP A 87 17.50 4.23 5.86
CA TRP A 87 18.67 4.90 6.38
C TRP A 87 19.51 5.51 5.24
N ASN A 88 19.67 6.83 5.26
CA ASN A 88 20.43 7.53 4.22
C ASN A 88 21.93 7.68 4.53
N GLY A 89 22.44 6.89 5.49
CA GLY A 89 23.84 6.91 5.93
C GLY A 89 24.09 7.82 7.14
N SER A 90 23.16 8.72 7.47
CA SER A 90 23.28 9.59 8.65
C SER A 90 21.99 9.69 9.46
N ASN A 91 20.85 9.75 8.78
CA ASN A 91 19.55 9.88 9.40
C ASN A 91 18.59 8.84 8.83
N CYS A 92 17.55 8.54 9.61
CA CYS A 92 16.42 7.80 9.12
C CYS A 92 15.44 8.74 8.42
N ILE A 93 14.96 8.36 7.25
CA ILE A 93 14.01 9.16 6.46
C ILE A 93 12.85 8.30 5.98
N LEU A 94 11.73 8.94 5.67
CA LEU A 94 10.63 8.31 4.97
C LEU A 94 11.06 7.97 3.54
N MET A 95 10.93 6.72 3.14
CA MET A 95 11.17 6.26 1.78
C MET A 95 10.02 6.74 0.89
N LYS A 96 10.32 7.55 -0.13
CA LYS A 96 9.37 8.12 -1.12
C LYS A 96 9.57 7.52 -2.51
N SER A 97 10.73 6.94 -2.77
CA SER A 97 11.00 6.13 -3.96
C SER A 97 11.94 4.97 -3.63
N CYS A 98 12.13 4.05 -4.58
CA CYS A 98 13.08 2.96 -4.39
C CYS A 98 14.51 3.48 -4.20
N GLU A 99 14.87 4.53 -4.94
CA GLU A 99 16.21 5.12 -4.98
C GLU A 99 16.63 5.74 -3.64
N ASP A 100 15.69 6.14 -2.79
CA ASP A 100 15.98 6.61 -1.42
C ASP A 100 16.70 5.53 -0.60
N ALA A 101 16.48 4.25 -0.92
CA ALA A 101 17.07 3.11 -0.24
C ALA A 101 18.31 2.55 -0.96
N ASN A 102 19.01 3.31 -1.82
CA ASN A 102 20.18 2.83 -2.58
C ASN A 102 21.32 2.22 -1.73
N ILE A 103 21.41 2.60 -0.46
CA ILE A 103 22.42 2.10 0.49
C ILE A 103 21.82 1.31 1.66
N ASP A 104 20.51 1.03 1.61
CA ASP A 104 19.78 0.32 2.65
C ASP A 104 19.01 -0.86 2.05
N MET A 105 19.72 -1.99 1.94
CA MET A 105 19.19 -3.24 1.41
C MET A 105 17.92 -3.68 2.11
N ILE A 106 17.83 -3.49 3.44
CA ILE A 106 16.70 -3.94 4.24
C ILE A 106 15.46 -3.13 3.89
N ALA A 107 15.59 -1.80 3.81
CA ALA A 107 14.49 -0.93 3.38
C ALA A 107 14.03 -1.26 1.97
N CYS A 108 14.96 -1.47 1.04
CA CYS A 108 14.64 -1.84 -0.34
C CYS A 108 13.86 -3.16 -0.43
N GLN A 109 14.34 -4.20 0.27
CA GLN A 109 13.74 -5.54 0.25
C GLN A 109 12.35 -5.58 0.91
N ARG A 110 12.09 -4.71 1.88
CA ARG A 110 10.75 -4.57 2.46
C ARG A 110 9.72 -4.02 1.49
N MET A 111 10.17 -3.28 0.49
CA MET A 111 9.35 -2.86 -0.65
C MET A 111 9.45 -3.85 -1.81
N GLY A 112 9.72 -5.14 -1.58
CA GLY A 112 10.01 -6.14 -2.64
C GLY A 112 8.93 -6.35 -3.71
N ASP A 113 7.69 -5.95 -3.43
CA ASP A 113 6.64 -5.93 -4.47
C ASP A 113 6.86 -4.81 -5.50
N LEU A 114 7.54 -3.72 -5.13
CA LEU A 114 7.74 -2.52 -5.93
C LEU A 114 9.21 -2.29 -6.31
N CYS A 115 10.14 -2.64 -5.44
CA CYS A 115 11.56 -2.33 -5.54
C CYS A 115 12.42 -3.59 -5.68
N ASN A 116 13.47 -3.47 -6.48
CA ASN A 116 14.46 -4.49 -6.77
C ASN A 116 15.83 -4.03 -6.29
N TRP A 117 16.42 -4.79 -5.37
CA TRP A 117 17.79 -4.55 -4.91
C TRP A 117 18.80 -5.14 -5.88
N ILE A 118 19.81 -4.35 -6.25
CA ILE A 118 20.89 -4.75 -7.15
C ILE A 118 22.22 -4.47 -6.45
N SER A 119 23.06 -5.51 -6.36
CA SER A 119 24.46 -5.39 -5.94
C SER A 119 25.37 -5.50 -7.16
N TYR A 120 26.31 -4.58 -7.31
CA TYR A 120 27.28 -4.58 -8.40
C TYR A 120 28.63 -5.13 -7.96
N ALA A 121 29.40 -5.69 -8.91
CA ALA A 121 30.71 -6.27 -8.63
C ALA A 121 31.73 -5.28 -8.06
N ASN A 122 31.55 -3.98 -8.29
CA ASN A 122 32.39 -2.91 -7.75
C ASN A 122 32.06 -2.53 -6.29
N GLY A 123 31.16 -3.27 -5.63
CA GLY A 123 30.75 -3.01 -4.24
C GLY A 123 29.69 -1.92 -4.07
N THR A 124 29.23 -1.29 -5.17
CA THR A 124 28.09 -0.37 -5.11
C THR A 124 26.76 -1.13 -5.15
N SER A 125 25.68 -0.44 -4.77
CA SER A 125 24.33 -0.97 -4.81
C SER A 125 23.34 0.04 -5.39
N SER A 126 22.18 -0.46 -5.82
CA SER A 126 21.04 0.36 -6.15
C SER A 126 19.74 -0.33 -5.73
N CYS A 127 18.77 0.49 -5.36
CA CYS A 127 17.40 0.08 -5.17
C CYS A 127 16.55 0.76 -6.24
N LEU A 128 16.08 -0.01 -7.22
CA LEU A 128 15.34 0.51 -8.37
C LEU A 128 13.93 -0.04 -8.37
N LYS A 129 12.99 0.66 -9.00
CA LYS A 129 11.66 0.09 -9.25
C LYS A 129 11.78 -1.19 -10.06
N HIS A 130 10.92 -2.15 -9.78
CA HIS A 130 10.74 -3.30 -10.64
C HIS A 130 10.32 -2.86 -12.05
N THR A 131 10.80 -3.60 -13.04
CA THR A 131 10.32 -3.56 -14.42
C THR A 131 9.60 -4.86 -14.70
N CYS A 132 8.80 -4.92 -15.78
CA CYS A 132 8.16 -6.18 -16.16
C CYS A 132 9.20 -7.29 -16.34
N GLN A 133 10.37 -6.96 -16.89
CA GLN A 133 11.46 -7.91 -17.06
C GLN A 133 11.94 -8.46 -15.71
N THR A 134 12.19 -7.60 -14.71
CA THR A 134 12.66 -8.07 -13.40
C THR A 134 11.57 -8.80 -12.61
N LYS A 135 10.28 -8.47 -12.81
CA LYS A 135 9.17 -9.28 -12.30
C LYS A 135 9.02 -10.63 -13.00
N GLY A 136 9.31 -10.69 -14.29
CA GLY A 136 9.35 -11.93 -15.06
C GLY A 136 10.36 -12.93 -14.49
N VAL A 137 11.54 -12.47 -14.08
CA VAL A 137 12.55 -13.31 -13.41
C VAL A 137 12.00 -13.96 -12.12
N LEU A 138 11.08 -13.29 -11.43
CA LEU A 138 10.39 -13.80 -10.24
C LEU A 138 9.15 -14.63 -10.57
N ASN A 139 8.87 -14.88 -11.85
CA ASN A 139 7.63 -15.49 -12.35
C ASN A 139 6.36 -14.70 -11.96
N GLN A 140 6.45 -13.37 -11.89
CA GLN A 140 5.38 -12.46 -11.48
C GLN A 140 4.97 -11.48 -12.61
N CYS A 141 4.71 -11.97 -13.81
CA CYS A 141 4.45 -11.13 -14.98
C CYS A 141 3.00 -10.65 -15.11
N ASN A 142 2.55 -9.79 -14.19
CA ASN A 142 1.16 -9.33 -14.15
C ASN A 142 1.06 -7.81 -14.20
N TYR A 143 1.52 -7.15 -13.14
CA TYR A 143 1.52 -5.70 -13.00
C TYR A 143 2.56 -5.26 -11.97
N ILE A 144 2.90 -3.97 -12.02
CA ILE A 144 3.75 -3.29 -11.05
C ILE A 144 3.00 -2.03 -10.61
N LYS A 145 2.82 -1.86 -9.30
CA LYS A 145 2.25 -0.63 -8.75
C LYS A 145 3.32 0.46 -8.68
N ASP A 146 2.92 1.70 -8.85
CA ASP A 146 3.76 2.82 -8.44
C ASP A 146 3.90 2.89 -6.91
N PHE A 147 4.80 3.76 -6.45
CA PHE A 147 5.14 3.87 -5.03
C PHE A 147 3.95 4.28 -4.15
N ASN A 148 2.99 5.02 -4.72
CA ASN A 148 1.79 5.47 -4.03
C ASN A 148 0.62 4.46 -4.12
N GLY A 149 0.76 3.41 -4.93
CA GLY A 149 -0.30 2.45 -5.24
C GLY A 149 -1.46 3.02 -6.05
N LEU A 150 -1.27 4.18 -6.70
CA LEU A 150 -2.30 4.88 -7.47
C LEU A 150 -2.30 4.51 -8.95
N THR A 151 -1.13 4.18 -9.49
CA THR A 151 -0.97 3.80 -10.89
C THR A 151 -0.35 2.43 -11.02
N ILE A 152 -0.63 1.76 -12.15
CA ILE A 152 -0.07 0.45 -12.47
C ILE A 152 0.61 0.49 -13.83
N THR A 153 1.74 -0.21 -13.91
CA THR A 153 2.32 -0.66 -15.17
C THR A 153 1.89 -2.10 -15.37
N THR A 154 1.20 -2.37 -16.47
CA THR A 154 0.73 -3.71 -16.82
C THR A 154 1.79 -4.49 -17.58
N CYS A 155 1.89 -5.79 -17.29
CA CYS A 155 2.91 -6.69 -17.82
C CYS A 155 2.26 -7.94 -18.45
N LEU A 156 2.87 -8.47 -19.50
CA LEU A 156 2.45 -9.73 -20.13
C LEU A 156 3.66 -10.50 -20.66
N TRP A 157 3.59 -11.83 -20.60
CA TRP A 157 4.56 -12.72 -21.21
C TRP A 157 4.43 -12.70 -22.73
N SER A 158 5.55 -12.50 -23.41
CA SER A 158 5.64 -12.59 -24.87
C SER A 158 7.00 -13.18 -25.24
N ASN A 159 7.00 -14.32 -25.92
CA ASN A 159 8.22 -15.05 -26.28
C ASN A 159 9.17 -15.23 -25.09
N GLU A 160 8.65 -15.73 -23.96
CA GLU A 160 9.39 -15.97 -22.70
C GLU A 160 9.98 -14.71 -22.03
N ILE A 161 9.68 -13.51 -22.54
CA ILE A 161 10.07 -12.24 -21.94
C ILE A 161 8.84 -11.57 -21.35
N CYS A 162 8.93 -11.16 -20.08
CA CYS A 162 7.91 -10.34 -19.46
C CYS A 162 8.13 -8.88 -19.82
N GLN A 163 7.18 -8.27 -20.52
CA GLN A 163 7.28 -6.88 -20.99
C GLN A 163 6.06 -6.07 -20.64
N SER A 164 6.22 -4.74 -20.63
CA SER A 164 5.09 -3.84 -20.43
C SER A 164 4.23 -3.79 -21.68
N VAL A 165 2.92 -3.89 -21.50
CA VAL A 165 1.95 -3.95 -22.59
C VAL A 165 0.76 -3.07 -22.22
N ASP A 166 0.30 -2.26 -23.17
CA ASP A 166 -0.92 -1.47 -23.02
C ASP A 166 -2.11 -2.42 -22.79
N PRO A 167 -2.92 -2.20 -21.73
CA PRO A 167 -4.03 -3.09 -21.39
C PRO A 167 -4.97 -3.38 -22.56
N ARG A 168 -5.16 -2.45 -23.50
CA ARG A 168 -6.07 -2.61 -24.65
C ARG A 168 -5.75 -3.82 -25.52
N TYR A 169 -4.52 -4.33 -25.46
CA TYR A 169 -4.08 -5.52 -26.19
C TYR A 169 -4.18 -6.83 -25.39
N PHE A 170 -4.65 -6.78 -24.14
CA PHE A 170 -4.85 -7.98 -23.32
C PHE A 170 -6.02 -8.81 -23.79
N GLN A 171 -5.89 -10.13 -23.70
CA GLN A 171 -6.96 -11.08 -23.95
C GLN A 171 -7.97 -11.10 -22.79
N SER A 172 -9.14 -11.70 -23.04
CA SER A 172 -10.22 -11.78 -22.06
C SER A 172 -9.80 -12.32 -20.68
N THR A 173 -8.92 -13.31 -20.65
CA THR A 173 -8.43 -13.96 -19.42
C THR A 173 -7.40 -13.13 -18.65
N GLU A 174 -6.71 -12.23 -19.33
CA GLU A 174 -5.61 -11.42 -18.78
C GLU A 174 -6.13 -10.07 -18.25
N CYS A 175 -7.15 -9.53 -18.92
CA CYS A 175 -7.60 -8.16 -18.74
C CYS A 175 -7.79 -7.77 -17.27
N ASN A 176 -8.64 -8.48 -16.51
CA ASN A 176 -8.90 -8.14 -15.11
C ASN A 176 -7.69 -8.42 -14.20
N PHE A 177 -7.02 -9.56 -14.40
CA PHE A 177 -5.96 -10.03 -13.52
C PHE A 177 -4.70 -9.18 -13.65
N ASN A 178 -4.25 -8.93 -14.87
CA ASN A 178 -3.04 -8.16 -15.17
C ASN A 178 -3.25 -6.66 -14.99
N THR A 179 -4.48 -6.18 -14.85
CA THR A 179 -4.77 -4.77 -14.59
C THR A 179 -5.25 -4.50 -13.17
N LEU A 180 -5.19 -5.49 -12.26
CA LEU A 180 -5.71 -5.35 -10.90
C LEU A 180 -7.16 -4.82 -10.88
N ASN A 181 -7.99 -5.26 -11.82
CA ASN A 181 -9.39 -4.85 -12.03
C ASN A 181 -9.60 -3.37 -12.39
N THR A 182 -8.54 -2.63 -12.75
CA THR A 182 -8.67 -1.26 -13.26
C THR A 182 -9.14 -1.20 -14.70
N TYR A 183 -9.18 -2.34 -15.39
CA TYR A 183 -9.78 -2.53 -16.70
C TYR A 183 -10.69 -3.76 -16.70
N ARG A 184 -11.62 -3.82 -17.67
CA ARG A 184 -12.54 -4.93 -17.89
C ARG A 184 -12.63 -5.31 -19.37
N TRP A 185 -12.76 -6.60 -19.64
CA TRP A 185 -12.91 -7.11 -21.01
C TRP A 185 -14.28 -6.74 -21.58
N ASN A 186 -14.27 -6.08 -22.74
CA ASN A 186 -15.44 -5.81 -23.55
C ASN A 186 -15.54 -6.84 -24.69
N PRO A 187 -16.49 -7.79 -24.64
CA PRO A 187 -16.63 -8.83 -25.66
C PRO A 187 -17.19 -8.30 -26.99
N VAL A 188 -17.76 -7.09 -27.03
CA VAL A 188 -18.27 -6.48 -28.27
C VAL A 188 -17.11 -5.97 -29.12
N ASN A 189 -16.15 -5.30 -28.48
CA ASN A 189 -15.02 -4.67 -29.15
C ASN A 189 -13.76 -5.56 -29.16
N ASN A 190 -13.76 -6.67 -28.40
CA ASN A 190 -12.58 -7.49 -28.13
C ASN A 190 -11.41 -6.67 -27.58
N THR A 191 -11.71 -5.76 -26.65
CA THR A 191 -10.75 -4.84 -26.04
C THR A 191 -10.87 -4.88 -24.53
N CYS A 192 -9.73 -4.70 -23.86
CA CYS A 192 -9.70 -4.46 -22.42
C CYS A 192 -9.81 -2.95 -22.17
N GLU A 193 -10.93 -2.50 -21.61
CA GLU A 193 -11.28 -1.08 -21.49
C GLU A 193 -11.18 -0.62 -20.03
N SER A 194 -10.73 0.61 -19.80
CA SER A 194 -10.53 1.14 -18.45
C SER A 194 -11.87 1.21 -17.70
N CYS A 195 -11.87 0.70 -16.48
CA CYS A 195 -12.95 0.90 -15.51
C CYS A 195 -12.89 2.34 -15.00
N SER A 196 -13.33 3.32 -15.79
CA SER A 196 -13.65 4.63 -15.21
C SER A 196 -14.83 4.47 -14.24
N PRO A 197 -14.90 5.23 -13.14
CA PRO A 197 -16.20 5.60 -12.62
C PRO A 197 -16.87 6.37 -13.75
N GLN A 198 -17.78 5.73 -14.49
CA GLN A 198 -18.72 6.52 -15.26
C GLN A 198 -19.37 7.44 -14.24
N GLN A 199 -19.11 8.75 -14.35
CA GLN A 199 -20.21 9.69 -14.20
C GLN A 199 -21.26 9.14 -15.15
N VAL A 200 -22.24 8.44 -14.59
CA VAL A 200 -23.47 8.15 -15.28
C VAL A 200 -24.10 9.52 -15.45
N ASP A 201 -23.67 10.23 -16.49
CA ASP A 201 -24.39 11.38 -16.95
C ASP A 201 -25.61 10.80 -17.64
N ASN A 202 -26.66 10.56 -16.84
CA ASN A 202 -28.01 10.36 -17.33
C ASN A 202 -28.49 11.67 -17.96
N THR A 203 -27.80 12.13 -19.00
CA THR A 203 -28.43 13.02 -19.97
C THR A 203 -29.33 12.12 -20.79
N ASN A 204 -30.59 12.09 -20.37
CA ASN A 204 -31.74 11.57 -21.09
C ASN A 204 -31.55 11.80 -22.59
N THR A 205 -31.14 10.74 -23.31
CA THR A 205 -31.20 10.74 -24.76
C THR A 205 -32.68 10.69 -25.09
N THR A 206 -33.16 11.84 -25.54
CA THR A 206 -34.54 12.13 -25.92
C THR A 206 -35.26 10.96 -26.58
N VAL A 207 -36.44 10.68 -26.05
CA VAL A 207 -37.41 9.71 -26.55
C VAL A 207 -37.79 10.05 -27.98
N VAL A 208 -37.32 9.29 -28.97
CA VAL A 208 -37.92 9.33 -30.32
C VAL A 208 -39.13 8.40 -30.31
N SER A 209 -40.28 8.96 -29.90
CA SER A 209 -41.58 8.30 -30.04
C SER A 209 -42.13 8.56 -31.44
N TYR A 210 -42.22 7.50 -32.24
CA TYR A 210 -42.70 7.49 -33.63
C TYR A 210 -44.25 7.59 -33.75
N LEU A 211 -44.91 8.50 -33.04
CA LEU A 211 -46.39 8.57 -33.03
C LEU A 211 -46.99 9.99 -32.95
N GLN A 212 -46.41 11.00 -33.61
CA GLN A 212 -47.10 12.29 -33.83
C GLN A 212 -46.81 12.92 -35.20
N ILE A 213 -46.92 12.13 -36.27
CA ILE A 213 -47.09 12.70 -37.62
C ILE A 213 -48.58 12.58 -37.97
N LEU A 214 -49.18 13.72 -38.32
CA LEU A 214 -50.54 13.97 -38.85
C LEU A 214 -51.52 14.66 -37.89
N SER A 215 -51.34 15.97 -37.64
CA SER A 215 -52.49 16.88 -37.44
C SER A 215 -52.16 18.39 -37.45
N THR A 216 -51.34 18.90 -38.38
CA THR A 216 -51.24 20.36 -38.63
C THR A 216 -50.92 20.70 -40.09
N MET A 217 -51.64 20.09 -41.03
CA MET A 217 -51.79 20.60 -42.39
C MET A 217 -53.28 20.58 -42.72
N ILE A 218 -53.96 21.69 -42.45
CA ILE A 218 -55.16 22.26 -43.12
C ILE A 218 -55.65 23.41 -42.22
N ILE A 219 -54.98 24.56 -42.30
CA ILE A 219 -55.63 25.89 -42.22
C ILE A 219 -54.84 26.79 -43.20
N TYR A 220 -55.02 26.53 -44.50
CA TYR A 220 -54.74 27.49 -45.57
C TYR A 220 -55.71 27.19 -46.71
N ALA A 221 -56.98 27.51 -46.52
CA ALA A 221 -58.00 27.74 -47.55
C ALA A 221 -59.38 28.01 -46.91
N ILE A 222 -59.56 29.17 -46.27
CA ILE A 222 -60.87 29.85 -46.26
C ILE A 222 -60.59 31.28 -46.70
N LEU A 223 -60.52 31.46 -48.02
CA LEU A 223 -60.76 32.70 -48.76
C LEU A 223 -61.00 32.31 -50.22
N GLN A 224 -62.13 31.64 -50.46
CA GLN A 224 -63.05 31.74 -51.61
C GLN A 224 -64.05 30.58 -51.56
#